data_AF-A0A959IAR1-F1
#
_entry.id   AF-A0A959IAR1-F1
#
_cell.length_a   1.000
_cell.length_b   1.000
_cell.length_c   1.000
_cell.angle_alpha   90.00
_cell.angle_beta   90.00
_cell.angle_gamma   90.00
#
_symmetry.space_group_name_H-M   'P 1'
#
loop_
_entity.id
_entity.type
_entity.pdbx_description
1 polymer ?
#
loop_
_entity_poly.entity_id
_entity_poly.type
_entity_poly.pdbx_seq_one_letter_code
_entity_poly.pdbx_strand_id
1 'polypeptide(L)'
;MAKAKASKLKLSGKRAQSFARLGAFLALIVFVNILGNMAHGRLDLTEENRFTLSEPTVDLLKQLDEPVFVQVLLEGEFPAGFKHLQRSTREMLDDFRNEASSFQGRGKGLSLGQRIKAFFNFLGNDVNLEYEFVDPNLGSVEEINQRREQLAKDGIVPTIFRLKDVEGTEEKLIYPYAIFNYKGRSVPVNLLENQPGLNQDEKINQSVTLLEYKFANAIQKLLLERKRVIAFTTGHGELEELQTKDLSNTLRTYYDVGRFHLDSNYQVPSQIDLLIVAKPRGPFSDRDKFKLDQYVMNGGKILWLIDRLDAELDSLAVRDPFVPTDYPTNLEDLLFKYGARVEPNLVLDLQCSSIPQVIGMQGGNPQIELFPWFYHPVVTPRSDHPIVKGLDQINLFFPSRIDTIRTKTEVAKTILLTTSEYSREQYSPVRLTFDILRYEPDPAQFKKPFLPVAVLLEGQFPSLYENRVTDEMLEGLRQLGMEYKTVSEPTGMLVVSDGDIAANFITNP
;
A
#
# COMPACT_ATOMS: atom_id res chain seq x y z
N MET A 1 -36.46 25.91 -88.40
CA MET A 1 -35.30 26.63 -87.82
C MET A 1 -35.78 27.52 -86.68
N ALA A 2 -35.42 27.24 -85.43
CA ALA A 2 -35.51 28.21 -84.34
C ALA A 2 -34.47 27.83 -83.26
N LYS A 3 -33.42 28.63 -83.13
CA LYS A 3 -32.38 28.50 -82.09
C LYS A 3 -32.90 29.12 -80.79
N ALA A 4 -32.98 28.34 -79.71
CA ALA A 4 -33.21 28.85 -78.37
C ALA A 4 -31.88 29.38 -77.77
N LYS A 5 -31.92 30.63 -77.29
CA LYS A 5 -30.78 31.35 -76.69
C LYS A 5 -30.86 31.18 -75.17
N ALA A 6 -29.91 30.47 -74.57
CA ALA A 6 -29.82 30.31 -73.13
C ALA A 6 -29.29 31.61 -72.48
N SER A 7 -30.08 32.21 -71.58
CA SER A 7 -29.68 33.36 -70.77
C SER A 7 -29.03 32.88 -69.47
N LYS A 8 -27.74 33.20 -69.26
CA LYS A 8 -27.06 33.00 -67.97
C LYS A 8 -27.48 34.11 -67.00
N LEU A 9 -28.19 33.76 -65.93
CA LEU A 9 -28.42 34.67 -64.79
C LEU A 9 -27.08 34.94 -64.08
N LYS A 10 -26.58 36.18 -64.17
CA LYS A 10 -25.53 36.70 -63.29
C LYS A 10 -26.17 37.12 -61.96
N LEU A 11 -25.85 36.43 -60.87
CA LEU A 11 -26.19 36.90 -59.52
C LEU A 11 -25.50 38.25 -59.26
N SER A 12 -26.29 39.26 -58.92
CA SER A 12 -25.84 40.59 -58.49
C SER A 12 -24.92 40.49 -57.27
N GLY A 13 -23.76 41.15 -57.33
CA GLY A 13 -22.68 41.08 -56.32
C GLY A 13 -23.09 41.44 -54.88
N LYS A 14 -24.22 42.13 -54.69
CA LYS A 14 -24.77 42.40 -53.34
C LYS A 14 -25.38 41.14 -52.69
N ARG A 15 -26.03 40.26 -53.45
CA ARG A 15 -26.60 39.01 -52.91
C ARG A 15 -25.52 37.99 -52.55
N ALA A 16 -24.46 37.89 -53.35
CA ALA A 16 -23.33 37.02 -53.06
C ALA A 16 -22.62 37.43 -51.75
N GLN A 17 -22.47 38.74 -51.50
CA GLN A 17 -21.93 39.23 -50.22
C GLN A 17 -22.85 38.95 -49.03
N SER A 18 -24.17 39.02 -49.20
CA SER A 18 -25.11 38.66 -48.13
C SER A 18 -25.04 37.17 -47.78
N PHE A 19 -24.93 36.28 -48.77
CA PHE A 19 -24.73 34.85 -48.53
C PHE A 19 -23.38 34.54 -47.90
N ALA A 20 -22.31 35.24 -48.29
CA ALA A 20 -21.00 35.10 -47.67
C ALA A 20 -21.00 35.54 -46.19
N ARG A 21 -21.69 36.64 -45.86
CA ARG A 21 -21.84 37.12 -44.47
C ARG A 21 -22.69 36.17 -43.62
N LEU A 22 -23.76 35.62 -44.18
CA LEU A 22 -24.58 34.62 -43.50
C LEU A 22 -23.80 33.32 -43.25
N GLY A 23 -23.02 32.87 -44.24
CA GLY A 23 -22.12 31.73 -44.10
C GLY A 23 -21.04 31.95 -43.04
N ALA A 24 -20.41 33.13 -43.00
CA ALA A 24 -19.44 33.49 -41.98
C ALA A 24 -20.05 33.55 -40.58
N PHE A 25 -21.28 34.04 -40.45
CA PHE A 25 -22.00 34.10 -39.17
C PHE A 25 -22.37 32.70 -38.66
N LEU A 26 -22.84 31.82 -39.54
CA LEU A 26 -23.11 30.41 -39.19
C LEU A 26 -21.82 29.67 -38.82
N ALA A 27 -20.73 29.90 -39.56
CA ALA A 27 -19.42 29.35 -39.23
C ALA A 27 -18.91 29.85 -37.87
N LEU A 28 -19.16 31.11 -37.53
CA LEU A 28 -18.83 31.67 -36.22
C LEU A 28 -19.65 31.02 -35.10
N ILE A 29 -20.96 30.81 -35.29
CA ILE A 29 -21.80 30.12 -34.30
C ILE A 29 -21.30 28.69 -34.07
N VAL A 30 -21.00 27.96 -35.15
CA VAL A 30 -20.42 26.61 -35.06
C VAL A 30 -19.05 26.65 -34.37
N PHE A 31 -18.21 27.63 -34.69
CA PHE A 31 -16.90 27.80 -34.07
C PHE A 31 -16.97 28.16 -32.58
N VAL A 32 -17.92 29.03 -32.19
CA VAL A 32 -18.19 29.38 -30.79
C VAL A 32 -18.76 28.17 -30.04
N ASN A 33 -19.61 27.37 -30.67
CA ASN A 33 -20.13 26.14 -30.08
C ASN A 33 -19.01 25.09 -29.89
N ILE A 34 -18.12 24.93 -30.87
CA ILE A 34 -16.92 24.08 -30.78
C ILE A 34 -15.97 24.58 -29.67
N LEU A 35 -15.72 25.88 -29.58
CA LEU A 35 -14.90 26.48 -28.52
C LEU A 35 -15.54 26.34 -27.14
N GLY A 36 -16.86 26.53 -27.04
CA GLY A 36 -17.62 26.30 -25.81
C GLY A 36 -17.54 24.83 -25.37
N ASN A 37 -17.47 23.90 -26.32
CA ASN A 37 -17.32 22.48 -26.01
C ASN A 37 -15.88 22.10 -25.63
N MET A 38 -14.86 22.78 -26.17
CA MET A 38 -13.45 22.59 -25.78
C MET A 38 -13.11 23.17 -24.40
N ALA A 39 -13.93 24.10 -23.88
CA ALA A 39 -13.69 24.78 -22.62
C ALA A 39 -14.34 24.11 -21.39
N HIS A 40 -14.75 22.84 -21.47
CA HIS A 40 -15.26 22.06 -20.33
C HIS A 40 -14.15 21.55 -19.38
N GLY A 41 -13.10 22.35 -19.18
CA GLY A 41 -12.28 22.22 -17.97
C GLY A 41 -12.91 23.11 -16.90
N ARG A 42 -13.45 22.52 -15.83
CA ARG A 42 -13.76 23.29 -14.62
C ARG A 42 -12.45 23.87 -14.11
N LEU A 43 -12.21 25.16 -14.36
CA LEU A 43 -11.20 25.91 -13.61
C LEU A 43 -11.76 26.09 -12.20
N ASP A 44 -11.35 25.21 -11.29
CA ASP A 44 -11.61 25.36 -9.87
C ASP A 44 -10.82 26.57 -9.36
N LEU A 45 -11.53 27.63 -8.97
CA LEU A 45 -10.96 28.87 -8.44
C LEU A 45 -11.00 28.89 -6.91
N THR A 46 -11.13 27.73 -6.27
CA THR A 46 -10.93 27.60 -4.82
C THR A 46 -9.43 27.48 -4.52
N GLU A 47 -8.96 28.06 -3.42
CA GLU A 47 -7.54 28.06 -3.02
C GLU A 47 -6.90 26.65 -2.88
N GLU A 48 -7.69 25.58 -2.97
CA GLU A 48 -7.27 24.19 -2.68
C GLU A 48 -7.53 23.17 -3.82
N ASN A 49 -8.04 23.55 -5.01
CA ASN A 49 -8.40 22.59 -6.09
C ASN A 49 -9.25 21.40 -5.60
N ARG A 50 -10.30 21.64 -4.78
CA ARG A 50 -11.08 20.58 -4.14
C ARG A 50 -11.95 19.75 -5.10
N PHE A 51 -12.07 20.15 -6.37
CA PHE A 51 -12.96 19.50 -7.36
C PHE A 51 -12.21 18.81 -8.52
N THR A 52 -10.94 18.46 -8.33
CA THR A 52 -10.13 17.74 -9.33
C THR A 52 -9.44 16.54 -8.71
N LEU A 53 -9.48 15.39 -9.40
CA LEU A 53 -8.75 14.19 -8.99
C LEU A 53 -7.26 14.46 -8.87
N SER A 54 -6.60 13.80 -7.92
CA SER A 54 -5.15 13.88 -7.76
C SER A 54 -4.40 13.30 -8.96
N GLU A 55 -3.19 13.79 -9.22
CA GLU A 55 -2.34 13.30 -10.32
C GLU A 55 -2.11 11.77 -10.29
N PRO A 56 -1.85 11.13 -9.13
CA PRO A 56 -1.74 9.68 -9.06
C PRO A 56 -3.02 8.95 -9.48
N THR A 57 -4.20 9.45 -9.09
CA THR A 57 -5.50 8.90 -9.51
C THR A 57 -5.67 9.00 -11.02
N VAL A 58 -5.34 10.16 -11.60
CA VAL A 58 -5.37 10.39 -13.05
C VAL A 58 -4.44 9.42 -13.79
N ASP A 59 -3.23 9.21 -13.28
CA ASP A 59 -2.28 8.27 -13.89
C ASP A 59 -2.70 6.80 -13.78
N LEU A 60 -3.46 6.43 -12.75
CA LEU A 60 -4.10 5.12 -12.64
C LEU A 60 -5.20 4.97 -13.71
N LEU A 61 -6.06 5.97 -13.90
CA LEU A 61 -7.14 5.91 -14.89
C LEU A 61 -6.63 5.76 -16.32
N LYS A 62 -5.46 6.35 -16.65
CA LYS A 62 -4.81 6.19 -17.96
C LYS A 62 -4.35 4.75 -18.27
N GLN A 63 -4.22 3.90 -17.26
CA GLN A 63 -3.78 2.51 -17.42
C GLN A 63 -4.94 1.57 -17.76
N LEU A 64 -6.20 2.03 -17.65
CA LEU A 64 -7.38 1.27 -18.02
C LEU A 64 -7.48 1.15 -19.55
N ASP A 65 -7.39 -0.08 -20.04
CA ASP A 65 -7.54 -0.43 -21.47
C ASP A 65 -8.91 -1.04 -21.81
N GLU A 66 -9.74 -1.33 -20.79
CA GLU A 66 -11.12 -1.80 -20.90
C GLU A 66 -12.02 -1.00 -19.93
N PRO A 67 -13.34 -0.93 -20.17
CA PRO A 67 -14.27 -0.26 -19.27
C PRO A 67 -14.33 -0.89 -17.88
N VAL A 68 -14.25 -0.07 -16.85
CA VAL A 68 -14.57 -0.44 -15.46
C VAL A 68 -16.07 -0.25 -15.25
N PHE A 69 -16.75 -1.25 -14.69
CA PHE A 69 -18.16 -1.13 -14.32
C PHE A 69 -18.33 -1.11 -12.81
N VAL A 70 -18.94 -0.04 -12.28
CA VAL A 70 -19.13 0.15 -10.84
C VAL A 70 -20.61 -0.01 -10.49
N GLN A 71 -20.93 -1.04 -9.70
CA GLN A 71 -22.27 -1.22 -9.14
C GLN A 71 -22.33 -0.67 -7.72
N VAL A 72 -23.12 0.39 -7.51
CA VAL A 72 -23.26 1.05 -6.21
C VAL A 72 -24.54 0.55 -5.52
N LEU A 73 -24.40 -0.12 -4.37
CA LEU A 73 -25.52 -0.72 -3.61
C LEU A 73 -26.22 0.28 -2.68
N LEU A 74 -26.14 1.57 -3.02
CA LEU A 74 -26.62 2.69 -2.22
C LEU A 74 -27.72 3.45 -2.97
N GLU A 75 -28.73 2.73 -3.46
CA GLU A 75 -29.95 3.30 -4.02
C GLU A 75 -31.16 3.01 -3.12
N GLY A 76 -32.09 3.96 -3.00
CA GLY A 76 -33.29 3.83 -2.18
C GLY A 76 -33.63 5.09 -1.39
N GLU A 77 -34.67 5.00 -0.56
CA GLU A 77 -35.07 6.10 0.31
C GLU A 77 -34.29 6.10 1.62
N PHE A 78 -33.29 6.98 1.70
CA PHE A 78 -32.42 7.09 2.86
C PHE A 78 -32.64 8.36 3.71
N PRO A 79 -32.19 8.34 4.99
CA PRO A 79 -32.04 9.54 5.81
C PRO A 79 -31.06 10.54 5.21
N ALA A 80 -31.10 11.79 5.69
CA ALA A 80 -30.30 12.90 5.16
C ALA A 80 -28.80 12.59 5.03
N GLY A 81 -28.20 11.95 6.05
CA GLY A 81 -26.78 11.59 6.01
C GLY A 81 -26.44 10.57 4.92
N PHE A 82 -27.23 9.51 4.78
CA PHE A 82 -26.99 8.51 3.72
C PHE A 82 -27.31 9.05 2.32
N LYS A 83 -28.28 9.97 2.18
CA LYS A 83 -28.49 10.74 0.94
C LYS A 83 -27.29 11.60 0.59
N HIS A 84 -26.61 12.18 1.58
CA HIS A 84 -25.37 12.90 1.36
C HIS A 84 -24.28 11.97 0.83
N LEU A 85 -24.04 10.82 1.49
CA LEU A 85 -23.07 9.83 1.02
C LEU A 85 -23.38 9.32 -0.40
N GLN A 86 -24.66 9.03 -0.69
CA GLN A 86 -25.12 8.61 -2.02
C GLN A 86 -24.80 9.66 -3.09
N ARG A 87 -25.13 10.93 -2.83
CA ARG A 87 -24.87 12.03 -3.76
C ARG A 87 -23.37 12.23 -3.98
N SER A 88 -22.57 12.27 -2.91
CA SER A 88 -21.12 12.44 -3.01
C SER A 88 -20.44 11.27 -3.72
N THR A 89 -20.93 10.05 -3.50
CA THR A 89 -20.47 8.85 -4.24
C THR A 89 -20.71 9.02 -5.74
N ARG A 90 -21.90 9.50 -6.12
CA ARG A 90 -22.26 9.76 -7.53
C ARG A 90 -21.39 10.85 -8.15
N GLU A 91 -21.23 11.97 -7.45
CA GLU A 91 -20.39 13.10 -7.88
C GLU A 91 -18.93 12.64 -8.10
N MET A 92 -18.36 11.88 -7.16
CA MET A 92 -17.00 11.35 -7.30
C MET A 92 -16.87 10.36 -8.48
N LEU A 93 -17.85 9.47 -8.69
CA LEU A 93 -17.84 8.57 -9.85
C LEU A 93 -18.00 9.33 -11.18
N ASP A 94 -18.75 10.43 -11.19
CA ASP A 94 -18.82 11.32 -12.34
C ASP A 94 -17.46 11.96 -12.65
N ASP A 95 -16.71 12.40 -11.64
CA ASP A 95 -15.36 12.94 -11.81
C ASP A 95 -14.39 11.89 -12.38
N PHE A 96 -14.40 10.67 -11.84
CA PHE A 96 -13.64 9.53 -12.37
C PHE A 96 -14.02 9.20 -13.82
N ARG A 97 -15.32 9.19 -14.14
CA ARG A 97 -15.82 8.94 -15.50
C ARG A 97 -15.34 10.02 -16.48
N ASN A 98 -15.43 11.28 -16.09
CA ASN A 98 -15.05 12.41 -16.93
C ASN A 98 -13.54 12.39 -17.24
N GLU A 99 -12.71 12.15 -16.21
CA GLU A 99 -11.26 12.03 -16.40
C GLU A 99 -10.91 10.82 -17.27
N ALA A 100 -11.44 9.63 -16.98
CA ALA A 100 -11.17 8.42 -17.74
C ALA A 100 -11.54 8.55 -19.24
N SER A 101 -12.61 9.29 -19.54
CA SER A 101 -13.06 9.56 -20.92
C SER A 101 -12.18 10.57 -21.67
N SER A 102 -11.44 11.43 -20.95
CA SER A 102 -10.63 12.49 -21.55
C SER A 102 -9.37 11.99 -22.29
N PHE A 103 -8.88 10.78 -21.96
CA PHE A 103 -7.56 10.31 -22.38
C PHE A 103 -7.49 9.69 -23.78
N GLN A 104 -8.61 9.26 -24.38
CA GLN A 104 -8.59 8.52 -25.65
C GLN A 104 -8.41 9.42 -26.91
N GLY A 105 -8.45 10.75 -26.76
CA GLY A 105 -8.23 11.72 -27.85
C GLY A 105 -6.77 11.88 -28.31
N ARG A 106 -5.79 11.23 -27.66
CA ARG A 106 -4.35 11.41 -27.91
C ARG A 106 -3.61 10.12 -28.28
N GLY A 107 -4.18 9.32 -29.18
CA GLY A 107 -3.45 8.23 -29.83
C GLY A 107 -2.26 8.77 -30.66
N LYS A 108 -1.02 8.49 -30.22
CA LYS A 108 0.19 8.70 -31.04
C LYS A 108 0.15 7.70 -32.22
N GLY A 109 0.16 8.21 -33.45
CA GLY A 109 0.45 7.41 -34.66
C GLY A 109 -0.72 6.98 -35.55
N LEU A 110 -1.89 7.64 -35.51
CA LEU A 110 -3.02 7.28 -36.37
C LEU A 110 -2.99 7.94 -37.76
N SER A 111 -3.27 7.18 -38.81
CA SER A 111 -3.49 7.69 -40.17
C SER A 111 -4.75 8.58 -40.23
N LEU A 112 -4.83 9.51 -41.19
CA LEU A 112 -5.95 10.47 -41.31
C LEU A 112 -7.33 9.78 -41.34
N GLY A 113 -7.44 8.62 -42.00
CA GLY A 113 -8.68 7.83 -42.04
C GLY A 113 -9.08 7.25 -40.68
N GLN A 114 -8.10 6.86 -39.86
CA GLN A 114 -8.35 6.40 -38.49
C GLN A 114 -8.63 7.57 -37.54
N ARG A 115 -8.06 8.76 -37.78
CA ARG A 115 -8.39 9.99 -37.04
C ARG A 115 -9.83 10.43 -37.27
N ILE A 116 -10.32 10.28 -38.51
CA ILE A 116 -11.73 10.55 -38.84
C ILE A 116 -12.65 9.50 -38.21
N LYS A 117 -12.26 8.22 -38.22
CA LYS A 117 -13.03 7.16 -37.53
C LYS A 117 -13.06 7.35 -36.01
N ALA A 118 -11.94 7.72 -35.39
CA ALA A 118 -11.85 8.07 -33.97
C ALA A 118 -12.66 9.32 -33.63
N PHE A 119 -12.73 10.30 -34.54
CA PHE A 119 -13.58 11.50 -34.38
C PHE A 119 -15.09 11.16 -34.48
N PHE A 120 -15.49 10.20 -35.31
CA PHE A 120 -16.88 9.72 -35.33
C PHE A 120 -17.20 8.77 -34.18
N ASN A 121 -16.23 7.99 -33.69
CA ASN A 121 -16.37 7.23 -32.44
C ASN A 121 -16.42 8.15 -31.22
N PHE A 122 -15.73 9.30 -31.21
CA PHE A 122 -15.88 10.32 -30.16
C PHE A 122 -17.32 10.87 -30.03
N LEU A 123 -18.16 10.70 -31.05
CA LEU A 123 -19.60 11.03 -30.98
C LEU A 123 -20.44 9.88 -30.38
N GLY A 124 -19.86 8.72 -30.11
CA GLY A 124 -20.43 7.62 -29.34
C GLY A 124 -19.66 7.44 -28.04
N ASN A 125 -20.35 7.47 -26.91
CA ASN A 125 -19.80 7.27 -25.57
C ASN A 125 -18.98 5.95 -25.43
N ASP A 126 -17.68 5.98 -25.75
CA ASP A 126 -16.71 4.96 -25.34
C ASP A 126 -16.14 5.39 -23.97
N VAL A 127 -16.89 5.06 -22.92
CA VAL A 127 -16.60 5.46 -21.53
C VAL A 127 -15.78 4.36 -20.85
N ASN A 128 -14.59 4.70 -20.36
CA ASN A 128 -13.71 3.75 -19.65
C ASN A 128 -14.14 3.45 -18.20
N LEU A 129 -15.16 4.16 -17.69
CA LEU A 129 -15.78 3.88 -16.40
C LEU A 129 -17.28 4.16 -16.45
N GLU A 130 -18.08 3.12 -16.32
CA GLU A 130 -19.53 3.20 -16.23
C GLU A 130 -19.98 2.83 -14.81
N TYR A 131 -21.10 3.37 -14.36
CA TYR A 131 -21.64 3.02 -13.05
C TYR A 131 -23.16 3.01 -13.01
N GLU A 132 -23.70 2.20 -12.13
CA GLU A 132 -25.12 2.15 -11.82
C GLU A 132 -25.36 2.16 -10.31
N PHE A 133 -26.52 2.65 -9.90
CA PHE A 133 -26.97 2.60 -8.51
C PHE A 133 -28.11 1.58 -8.43
N VAL A 134 -28.02 0.65 -7.49
CA VAL A 134 -28.93 -0.49 -7.33
C VAL A 134 -29.40 -0.56 -5.89
N ASP A 135 -30.69 -0.80 -5.69
CA ASP A 135 -31.26 -1.09 -4.38
C ASP A 135 -31.26 -2.62 -4.17
N PRO A 136 -30.39 -3.15 -3.29
CA PRO A 136 -30.30 -4.59 -3.06
C PRO A 136 -31.51 -5.16 -2.30
N ASN A 137 -32.43 -4.33 -1.81
CA ASN A 137 -33.63 -4.75 -1.11
C ASN A 137 -34.89 -4.77 -2.00
N LEU A 138 -34.78 -4.45 -3.29
CA LEU A 138 -35.89 -4.59 -4.24
C LEU A 138 -36.04 -6.03 -4.75
N GLY A 139 -37.28 -6.48 -4.89
CA GLY A 139 -37.66 -7.78 -5.45
C GLY A 139 -38.56 -8.61 -4.52
N SER A 140 -38.76 -9.87 -4.89
CA SER A 140 -39.40 -10.88 -4.02
C SER A 140 -38.50 -11.26 -2.84
N VAL A 141 -39.08 -11.84 -1.79
CA VAL A 141 -38.35 -12.23 -0.57
C VAL A 141 -37.23 -13.22 -0.90
N GLU A 142 -37.49 -14.17 -1.79
CA GLU A 142 -36.53 -15.17 -2.28
C GLU A 142 -35.36 -14.51 -3.02
N GLU A 143 -35.62 -13.59 -3.95
CA GLU A 143 -34.58 -12.87 -4.70
C GLU A 143 -33.69 -12.03 -3.77
N ILE A 144 -34.31 -11.36 -2.80
CA ILE A 144 -33.58 -10.57 -1.80
C ILE A 144 -32.68 -11.49 -0.97
N ASN A 145 -33.19 -12.61 -0.47
CA ASN A 145 -32.39 -13.53 0.35
C ASN A 145 -31.23 -14.16 -0.43
N GLN A 146 -31.43 -14.53 -1.70
CA GLN A 146 -30.36 -15.04 -2.56
C GLN A 146 -29.28 -13.97 -2.80
N ARG A 147 -29.68 -12.73 -3.10
CA ARG A 147 -28.75 -11.60 -3.28
C ARG A 147 -27.94 -11.34 -2.01
N ARG A 148 -28.57 -11.39 -0.83
CA ARG A 148 -27.89 -11.23 0.46
C ARG A 148 -26.84 -12.31 0.70
N GLU A 149 -27.15 -13.57 0.38
CA GLU A 149 -26.20 -14.67 0.53
C GLU A 149 -24.99 -14.50 -0.41
N GLN A 150 -25.22 -14.03 -1.65
CA GLN A 150 -24.14 -13.73 -2.60
C GLN A 150 -23.26 -12.57 -2.11
N LEU A 151 -23.87 -11.45 -1.70
CA LEU A 151 -23.14 -10.31 -1.15
C LEU A 151 -22.32 -10.71 0.08
N ALA A 152 -22.87 -11.54 0.96
CA ALA A 152 -22.14 -12.03 2.14
C ALA A 152 -20.91 -12.88 1.77
N LYS A 153 -20.97 -13.68 0.70
CA LYS A 153 -19.82 -14.46 0.20
C LYS A 153 -18.69 -13.56 -0.29
N ASP A 154 -19.03 -12.38 -0.81
CA ASP A 154 -18.07 -11.36 -1.26
C ASP A 154 -17.61 -10.42 -0.12
N GLY A 155 -17.98 -10.72 1.13
CA GLY A 155 -17.64 -9.92 2.31
C GLY A 155 -18.44 -8.62 2.43
N ILE A 156 -19.51 -8.46 1.66
CA ILE A 156 -20.38 -7.29 1.66
C ILE A 156 -21.52 -7.52 2.67
N VAL A 157 -21.50 -6.76 3.76
CA VAL A 157 -22.48 -6.88 4.86
C VAL A 157 -23.29 -5.59 5.05
N PRO A 158 -24.59 -5.68 5.37
CA PRO A 158 -25.41 -4.50 5.57
C PRO A 158 -25.12 -3.81 6.90
N THR A 159 -25.42 -2.52 6.95
CA THR A 159 -25.57 -1.76 8.19
C THR A 159 -27.06 -1.61 8.52
N ILE A 160 -27.43 -1.86 9.78
CA ILE A 160 -28.80 -1.66 10.27
C ILE A 160 -28.97 -0.20 10.66
N PHE A 161 -29.96 0.46 10.07
CA PHE A 161 -30.38 1.80 10.44
C PHE A 161 -31.76 1.76 11.09
N ARG A 162 -31.92 2.44 12.23
CA ARG A 162 -33.17 2.48 13.00
C ARG A 162 -33.79 3.86 12.91
N LEU A 163 -34.93 3.98 12.26
CA LEU A 163 -35.76 5.18 12.27
C LEU A 163 -36.76 5.07 13.42
N LYS A 164 -36.75 6.03 14.35
CA LYS A 164 -37.84 6.18 15.32
C LYS A 164 -38.91 7.07 14.70
N ASP A 165 -40.05 6.49 14.39
CA ASP A 165 -41.26 7.22 13.98
C ASP A 165 -42.31 7.19 15.11
N VAL A 166 -43.37 8.01 14.98
CA VAL A 166 -44.46 8.16 15.95
C VAL A 166 -45.23 6.83 16.16
N GLU A 167 -45.20 5.92 15.18
CA GLU A 167 -45.87 4.61 15.20
C GLU A 167 -44.95 3.42 15.53
N GLY A 168 -43.63 3.61 15.67
CA GLY A 168 -42.70 2.52 15.98
C GLY A 168 -41.24 2.77 15.59
N THR A 169 -40.35 1.80 15.84
CA THR A 169 -38.97 1.80 15.32
C THR A 169 -38.92 0.96 14.05
N GLU A 170 -38.71 1.60 12.90
CA GLU A 170 -38.50 0.93 11.61
C GLU A 170 -37.01 0.61 11.43
N GLU A 171 -36.65 -0.66 11.24
CA GLU A 171 -35.28 -1.08 10.93
C GLU A 171 -35.11 -1.23 9.42
N LYS A 172 -34.17 -0.49 8.83
CA LYS A 172 -33.80 -0.60 7.41
C LYS A 172 -32.37 -1.10 7.26
N LEU A 173 -32.15 -2.03 6.35
CA LEU A 173 -30.82 -2.55 5.98
C LEU A 173 -30.26 -1.74 4.82
N ILE A 174 -29.07 -1.17 5.01
CA ILE A 174 -28.37 -0.35 4.01
C ILE A 174 -27.06 -1.05 3.65
N TYR A 175 -26.74 -1.13 2.36
CA TYR A 175 -25.47 -1.68 1.86
C TYR A 175 -24.61 -0.54 1.32
N PRO A 176 -23.83 0.16 2.14
CA PRO A 176 -23.00 1.27 1.68
C PRO A 176 -21.75 0.75 0.96
N TYR A 177 -21.91 0.15 -0.22
CA TYR A 177 -20.82 -0.45 -0.98
C TYR A 177 -20.87 -0.04 -2.45
N ALA A 178 -19.69 0.06 -3.06
CA ALA A 178 -19.51 0.12 -4.51
C ALA A 178 -18.65 -1.07 -4.95
N ILE A 179 -19.11 -1.83 -5.94
CA ILE A 179 -18.41 -3.00 -6.48
C ILE A 179 -17.80 -2.59 -7.82
N PHE A 180 -16.47 -2.52 -7.87
CA PHE A 180 -15.74 -2.20 -9.09
C PHE A 180 -15.43 -3.48 -9.85
N ASN A 181 -15.82 -3.56 -11.12
CA ASN A 181 -15.63 -4.72 -11.98
C ASN A 181 -14.76 -4.35 -13.18
N TYR A 182 -13.74 -5.17 -13.47
CA TYR A 182 -12.83 -4.97 -14.60
C TYR A 182 -12.19 -6.31 -14.98
N LYS A 183 -12.24 -6.68 -16.28
CA LYS A 183 -11.67 -7.93 -16.82
C LYS A 183 -12.06 -9.20 -16.03
N GLY A 184 -13.31 -9.29 -15.60
CA GLY A 184 -13.83 -10.44 -14.83
C GLY A 184 -13.38 -10.50 -13.37
N ARG A 185 -12.72 -9.46 -12.85
CA ARG A 185 -12.38 -9.30 -11.43
C ARG A 185 -13.26 -8.25 -10.77
N SER A 186 -13.58 -8.47 -9.51
CA SER A 186 -14.43 -7.58 -8.71
C SER A 186 -13.73 -7.17 -7.42
N VAL A 187 -13.82 -5.89 -7.07
CA VAL A 187 -13.31 -5.32 -5.82
C VAL A 187 -14.45 -4.57 -5.12
N PRO A 188 -14.96 -5.08 -3.98
CA PRO A 188 -15.93 -4.34 -3.19
C PRO A 188 -15.24 -3.22 -2.39
N VAL A 189 -15.88 -2.05 -2.35
CA VAL A 189 -15.43 -0.87 -1.63
C VAL A 189 -16.50 -0.49 -0.62
N ASN A 190 -16.17 -0.54 0.67
CA ASN A 190 -17.04 -0.03 1.71
C ASN A 190 -17.04 1.52 1.69
N LEU A 191 -18.20 2.10 1.43
CA LEU A 191 -18.43 3.54 1.35
C LEU A 191 -18.65 4.19 2.72
N LEU A 192 -18.90 3.41 3.78
CA LEU A 192 -19.17 3.94 5.12
C LEU A 192 -18.09 3.51 6.12
N GLU A 193 -17.41 4.48 6.70
CA GLU A 193 -16.47 4.29 7.80
C GLU A 193 -17.19 3.93 9.10
N ASN A 194 -16.60 2.99 9.84
CA ASN A 194 -17.12 2.57 11.14
C ASN A 194 -16.04 2.68 12.22
N GLN A 195 -15.60 3.91 12.49
CA GLN A 195 -14.69 4.18 13.60
C GLN A 195 -15.44 4.29 14.94
N PRO A 196 -14.98 3.65 16.01
CA PRO A 196 -15.51 3.86 17.36
C PRO A 196 -15.32 5.31 17.82
N GLY A 197 -16.32 5.89 18.47
CA GLY A 197 -16.23 7.22 19.10
C GLY A 197 -16.71 8.41 18.25
N LEU A 198 -16.88 8.26 16.94
CA LEU A 198 -17.45 9.30 16.08
C LEU A 198 -18.98 9.23 16.03
N ASN A 199 -19.62 10.40 15.93
CA ASN A 199 -21.05 10.48 15.70
C ASN A 199 -21.40 10.13 14.23
N GLN A 200 -22.67 9.92 13.92
CA GLN A 200 -23.09 9.43 12.60
C GLN A 200 -22.78 10.41 11.47
N ASP A 201 -22.92 11.72 11.69
CA ASP A 201 -22.65 12.74 10.68
C ASP A 201 -21.15 12.89 10.43
N GLU A 202 -20.32 12.78 11.46
CA GLU A 202 -18.85 12.75 11.35
C GLU A 202 -18.39 11.53 10.54
N LYS A 203 -18.93 10.34 10.82
CA LYS A 203 -18.62 9.13 10.04
C LYS A 203 -18.92 9.32 8.57
N ILE A 204 -20.06 9.93 8.24
CA ILE A 204 -20.46 10.18 6.85
C ILE A 204 -19.56 11.20 6.19
N ASN A 205 -19.26 12.32 6.86
CA ASN A 205 -18.38 13.34 6.30
C ASN A 205 -16.97 12.80 6.06
N GLN A 206 -16.40 12.04 6.99
CA GLN A 206 -15.11 11.38 6.81
C GLN A 206 -15.16 10.37 5.66
N SER A 207 -16.25 9.61 5.56
CA SER A 207 -16.46 8.66 4.47
C SER A 207 -16.46 9.34 3.10
N VAL A 208 -17.11 10.49 2.99
CA VAL A 208 -17.14 11.32 1.77
C VAL A 208 -15.75 11.81 1.40
N THR A 209 -14.96 12.30 2.36
CA THR A 209 -13.59 12.76 2.11
C THR A 209 -12.68 11.64 1.59
N LEU A 210 -12.91 10.39 1.99
CA LEU A 210 -12.10 9.24 1.61
C LEU A 210 -12.50 8.58 0.27
N LEU A 211 -13.56 9.06 -0.41
CA LEU A 211 -14.08 8.41 -1.61
C LEU A 211 -13.04 8.30 -2.73
N GLU A 212 -12.30 9.38 -3.03
CA GLU A 212 -11.29 9.34 -4.09
C GLU A 212 -10.23 8.27 -3.81
N TYR A 213 -9.65 8.31 -2.61
CA TYR A 213 -8.63 7.34 -2.20
C TYR A 213 -9.15 5.90 -2.30
N LYS A 214 -10.37 5.65 -1.82
CA LYS A 214 -11.00 4.33 -1.87
C LYS A 214 -11.20 3.83 -3.30
N PHE A 215 -11.66 4.69 -4.20
CA PHE A 215 -11.89 4.34 -5.60
C PHE A 215 -10.58 4.15 -6.37
N ALA A 216 -9.62 5.05 -6.19
CA ALA A 216 -8.28 4.92 -6.75
C ALA A 216 -7.61 3.61 -6.30
N ASN A 217 -7.74 3.26 -5.01
CA ASN A 217 -7.24 1.99 -4.48
C ASN A 217 -7.94 0.77 -5.10
N ALA A 218 -9.24 0.84 -5.34
CA ALA A 218 -10.00 -0.23 -6.00
C ALA A 218 -9.54 -0.44 -7.44
N ILE A 219 -9.36 0.64 -8.20
CA ILE A 219 -8.85 0.61 -9.58
C ILE A 219 -7.42 0.08 -9.60
N GLN A 220 -6.56 0.53 -8.69
CA GLN A 220 -5.21 0.00 -8.54
C GLN A 220 -5.22 -1.52 -8.31
N LYS A 221 -6.11 -2.04 -7.46
CA LYS A 221 -6.27 -3.48 -7.21
C LYS A 221 -6.74 -4.26 -8.45
N LEU A 222 -7.57 -3.62 -9.30
CA LEU A 222 -8.07 -4.21 -10.54
C LEU A 222 -7.04 -4.23 -11.67
N LEU A 223 -6.18 -3.20 -11.75
CA LEU A 223 -5.10 -3.10 -12.74
C LEU A 223 -3.95 -4.08 -12.50
N LEU A 224 -3.80 -4.59 -11.27
CA LEU A 224 -2.79 -5.61 -10.97
C LEU A 224 -3.13 -6.92 -11.69
N GLU A 225 -2.39 -7.30 -12.74
CA GLU A 225 -2.60 -8.54 -13.52
C GLU A 225 -2.66 -9.80 -12.63
N ARG A 226 -1.81 -9.83 -11.60
CA ARG A 226 -1.84 -10.79 -10.50
C ARG A 226 -1.66 -10.04 -9.18
N LYS A 227 -2.29 -10.54 -8.11
CA LYS A 227 -1.89 -10.11 -6.77
C LYS A 227 -0.41 -10.47 -6.60
N ARG A 228 0.39 -9.52 -6.11
CA ARG A 228 1.79 -9.81 -5.81
C ARG A 228 1.83 -10.85 -4.69
N VAL A 229 2.76 -11.79 -4.79
CA VAL A 229 2.90 -12.86 -3.82
C VAL A 229 3.96 -12.47 -2.79
N ILE A 230 3.56 -12.43 -1.53
CA ILE A 230 4.43 -12.22 -0.38
C ILE A 230 4.55 -13.54 0.37
N ALA A 231 5.77 -13.95 0.70
CA ALA A 231 5.98 -15.14 1.52
C ALA A 231 6.84 -14.85 2.74
N PHE A 232 6.34 -15.25 3.91
CA PHE A 232 7.15 -15.30 5.13
C PHE A 232 8.05 -16.55 5.07
N THR A 233 9.35 -16.40 5.34
CA THR A 233 10.24 -17.56 5.40
C THR A 233 10.03 -18.35 6.68
N THR A 234 10.29 -19.66 6.60
CA THR A 234 10.35 -20.57 7.74
C THR A 234 11.51 -21.55 7.58
N GLY A 235 11.99 -22.10 8.70
CA GLY A 235 13.05 -23.12 8.75
C GLY A 235 14.22 -22.74 9.67
N HIS A 236 14.26 -21.50 10.15
CA HIS A 236 15.38 -20.90 10.89
C HIS A 236 14.90 -20.21 12.18
N GLY A 237 13.79 -20.66 12.75
CA GLY A 237 13.24 -20.13 14.01
C GLY A 237 12.53 -18.78 13.87
N GLU A 238 12.09 -18.41 12.67
CA GLU A 238 11.26 -17.23 12.41
C GLU A 238 9.90 -17.27 13.15
N LEU A 239 9.23 -16.11 13.23
CA LEU A 239 7.91 -15.99 13.84
C LEU A 239 6.86 -16.91 13.20
N GLU A 240 6.09 -17.61 14.03
CA GLU A 240 5.02 -18.53 13.62
C GLU A 240 3.78 -17.82 13.08
N GLU A 241 2.84 -18.56 12.47
CA GLU A 241 1.65 -17.97 11.84
C GLU A 241 0.80 -17.15 12.81
N LEU A 242 0.61 -17.67 14.03
CA LEU A 242 -0.13 -16.97 15.07
C LEU A 242 0.55 -15.69 15.54
N GLN A 243 1.89 -15.63 15.46
CA GLN A 243 2.68 -14.47 15.88
C GLN A 243 2.69 -13.37 14.82
N THR A 244 2.47 -13.69 13.54
CA THR A 244 2.41 -12.70 12.46
C THR A 244 0.99 -12.53 11.92
N LYS A 245 -0.04 -12.95 12.65
CA LYS A 245 -1.39 -13.13 12.10
C LYS A 245 -1.98 -11.80 11.67
N ASP A 246 -1.86 -10.79 12.51
CA ASP A 246 -2.38 -9.45 12.25
C ASP A 246 -1.75 -8.82 11.00
N LEU A 247 -0.41 -8.79 10.94
CA LEU A 247 0.33 -8.33 9.77
C LEU A 247 -0.05 -9.12 8.51
N SER A 248 -0.10 -10.45 8.60
CA SER A 248 -0.45 -11.29 7.46
C SER A 248 -1.87 -11.04 6.94
N ASN A 249 -2.84 -10.79 7.82
CA ASN A 249 -4.23 -10.53 7.43
C ASN A 249 -4.36 -9.15 6.76
N THR A 250 -3.67 -8.14 7.30
CA THR A 250 -3.59 -6.81 6.69
C THR A 250 -2.96 -6.88 5.29
N LEU A 251 -1.89 -7.66 5.12
CA LEU A 251 -1.26 -7.83 3.82
C LEU A 251 -2.15 -8.60 2.83
N ARG A 252 -2.94 -9.59 3.27
CA ARG A 252 -3.85 -10.38 2.42
C ARG A 252 -4.93 -9.54 1.71
N THR A 253 -5.24 -8.37 2.25
CA THR A 253 -6.15 -7.40 1.61
C THR A 253 -5.63 -6.93 0.25
N TYR A 254 -4.31 -6.94 0.04
CA TYR A 254 -3.66 -6.41 -1.16
C TYR A 254 -2.85 -7.47 -1.92
N TYR A 255 -2.37 -8.49 -1.22
CA TYR A 255 -1.39 -9.45 -1.72
C TYR A 255 -1.84 -10.90 -1.49
N ASP A 256 -1.27 -11.82 -2.25
CA ASP A 256 -1.35 -13.24 -1.92
C ASP A 256 -0.25 -13.55 -0.90
N VAL A 257 -0.64 -13.83 0.34
CA VAL A 257 0.31 -13.99 1.45
C VAL A 257 0.37 -15.44 1.88
N GLY A 258 1.56 -16.02 1.76
CA GLY A 258 1.86 -17.39 2.14
C GLY A 258 3.08 -17.52 3.06
N ARG A 259 3.48 -18.76 3.30
CA ARG A 259 4.73 -19.12 3.98
C ARG A 259 5.58 -19.98 3.05
N PHE A 260 6.90 -19.83 3.14
CA PHE A 260 7.86 -20.55 2.32
C PHE A 260 8.95 -21.18 3.19
N HIS A 261 8.98 -22.50 3.21
CA HIS A 261 9.98 -23.27 3.97
C HIS A 261 11.31 -23.25 3.23
N LEU A 262 12.23 -22.41 3.66
CA LEU A 262 13.47 -22.16 2.93
C LEU A 262 14.40 -23.38 2.96
N ASP A 263 14.45 -24.08 4.09
CA ASP A 263 15.31 -25.24 4.37
C ASP A 263 15.03 -26.47 3.48
N SER A 264 13.76 -26.74 3.23
CA SER A 264 13.26 -27.95 2.56
C SER A 264 13.08 -27.79 1.05
N ASN A 265 13.08 -26.56 0.54
CA ASN A 265 12.97 -26.27 -0.89
C ASN A 265 14.34 -26.15 -1.58
N TYR A 266 14.39 -26.34 -2.90
CA TYR A 266 15.64 -26.24 -3.67
C TYR A 266 15.93 -24.82 -4.15
N GLN A 267 14.89 -24.03 -4.41
CA GLN A 267 14.97 -22.65 -4.88
C GLN A 267 13.76 -21.86 -4.38
N VAL A 268 13.89 -20.53 -4.32
CA VAL A 268 12.74 -19.63 -4.12
C VAL A 268 11.95 -19.56 -5.44
N PRO A 269 10.64 -19.89 -5.44
CA PRO A 269 9.86 -19.84 -6.66
C PRO A 269 9.73 -18.42 -7.23
N SER A 270 9.82 -18.28 -8.56
CA SER A 270 9.79 -16.98 -9.25
C SER A 270 8.47 -16.23 -9.15
N GLN A 271 7.39 -16.90 -8.71
CA GLN A 271 6.13 -16.25 -8.41
C GLN A 271 6.17 -15.38 -7.15
N ILE A 272 7.12 -15.60 -6.23
CA ILE A 272 7.24 -14.84 -4.98
C ILE A 272 7.88 -13.48 -5.27
N ASP A 273 7.12 -12.41 -5.17
CA ASP A 273 7.58 -11.04 -5.45
C ASP A 273 8.34 -10.42 -4.25
N LEU A 274 8.05 -10.86 -3.01
CA LEU A 274 8.71 -10.42 -1.78
C LEU A 274 8.85 -11.57 -0.77
N LEU A 275 10.04 -11.73 -0.20
CA LEU A 275 10.26 -12.54 1.00
C LEU A 275 10.29 -11.66 2.25
N ILE A 276 9.68 -12.15 3.33
CA ILE A 276 9.79 -11.56 4.67
C ILE A 276 10.51 -12.57 5.57
N VAL A 277 11.70 -12.19 6.04
CA VAL A 277 12.48 -12.96 7.02
C VAL A 277 12.23 -12.33 8.38
N ALA A 278 11.31 -12.91 9.16
CA ALA A 278 10.77 -12.31 10.38
C ALA A 278 11.36 -12.94 11.65
N LYS A 279 12.24 -12.20 12.34
CA LYS A 279 12.91 -12.58 13.60
C LYS A 279 13.54 -13.99 13.54
N PRO A 280 14.46 -14.28 12.59
CA PRO A 280 15.14 -15.56 12.56
C PRO A 280 16.01 -15.75 13.81
N ARG A 281 16.02 -16.97 14.36
CA ARG A 281 16.76 -17.30 15.60
C ARG A 281 17.84 -18.37 15.40
N GLY A 282 17.78 -19.11 14.31
CA GLY A 282 18.66 -20.22 13.97
C GLY A 282 19.56 -19.97 12.76
N PRO A 283 20.58 -20.83 12.54
CA PRO A 283 21.60 -20.64 11.51
C PRO A 283 21.11 -20.93 10.11
N PHE A 284 21.37 -20.02 9.17
CA PHE A 284 21.18 -20.24 7.74
C PHE A 284 22.37 -21.01 7.16
N SER A 285 22.08 -22.14 6.50
CA SER A 285 23.09 -22.93 5.81
C SER A 285 23.60 -22.20 4.55
N ASP A 286 24.77 -22.58 4.03
CA ASP A 286 25.26 -22.04 2.74
C ASP A 286 24.29 -22.33 1.59
N ARG A 287 23.56 -23.45 1.65
CA ARG A 287 22.52 -23.78 0.67
C ARG A 287 21.34 -22.81 0.77
N ASP A 288 20.93 -22.42 1.96
CA ASP A 288 19.81 -21.48 2.16
C ASP A 288 20.20 -20.05 1.78
N LYS A 289 21.39 -19.62 2.18
CA LYS A 289 21.96 -18.33 1.77
C LYS A 289 22.13 -18.26 0.25
N PHE A 290 22.52 -19.35 -0.42
CA PHE A 290 22.58 -19.40 -1.88
C PHE A 290 21.20 -19.22 -2.54
N LYS A 291 20.13 -19.81 -1.98
CA LYS A 291 18.75 -19.62 -2.48
C LYS A 291 18.33 -18.15 -2.37
N LEU A 292 18.58 -17.52 -1.22
CA LEU A 292 18.26 -16.09 -1.01
C LEU A 292 19.11 -15.20 -1.91
N ASP A 293 20.38 -15.54 -2.10
CA ASP A 293 21.29 -14.83 -2.99
C ASP A 293 20.78 -14.86 -4.43
N GLN A 294 20.53 -16.04 -4.99
CA GLN A 294 20.05 -16.15 -6.35
C GLN A 294 18.63 -15.60 -6.52
N TYR A 295 17.79 -15.61 -5.48
CA TYR A 295 16.51 -14.91 -5.50
C TYR A 295 16.69 -13.39 -5.69
N VAL A 296 17.58 -12.77 -4.91
CA VAL A 296 17.93 -11.35 -5.06
C VAL A 296 18.55 -11.11 -6.44
N MET A 297 19.44 -11.99 -6.91
CA MET A 297 20.07 -11.85 -8.22
C MET A 297 19.06 -11.84 -9.38
N ASN A 298 17.93 -12.52 -9.20
CA ASN A 298 16.83 -12.53 -10.17
C ASN A 298 15.80 -11.40 -9.96
N GLY A 299 16.12 -10.39 -9.16
CA GLY A 299 15.27 -9.21 -8.94
C GLY A 299 14.24 -9.36 -7.81
N GLY A 300 14.35 -10.44 -7.03
CA GLY A 300 13.57 -10.67 -5.82
C GLY A 300 13.83 -9.59 -4.76
N LYS A 301 12.84 -9.38 -3.88
CA LYS A 301 12.91 -8.37 -2.81
C LYS A 301 12.85 -9.07 -1.46
N ILE A 302 13.60 -8.56 -0.49
CA ILE A 302 13.60 -9.12 0.86
C ILE A 302 13.36 -8.02 1.88
N LEU A 303 12.41 -8.28 2.79
CA LEU A 303 12.25 -7.55 4.04
C LEU A 303 12.90 -8.37 5.16
N TRP A 304 13.96 -7.83 5.74
CA TRP A 304 14.67 -8.40 6.86
C TRP A 304 14.23 -7.72 8.15
N LEU A 305 13.62 -8.48 9.06
CA LEU A 305 13.28 -8.03 10.40
C LEU A 305 14.11 -8.87 11.37
N ILE A 306 15.23 -8.32 11.83
CA ILE A 306 16.30 -9.09 12.46
C ILE A 306 16.61 -8.54 13.84
N ASP A 307 16.52 -9.41 14.84
CA ASP A 307 17.13 -9.18 16.13
C ASP A 307 18.55 -9.72 16.11
N ARG A 308 19.53 -8.94 16.55
CA ARG A 308 20.92 -9.42 16.63
C ARG A 308 21.19 -10.18 17.93
N LEU A 309 20.51 -9.81 19.00
CA LEU A 309 20.68 -10.31 20.35
C LEU A 309 19.36 -10.89 20.87
N ASP A 310 19.44 -12.00 21.60
CA ASP A 310 18.32 -12.64 22.28
C ASP A 310 17.96 -11.86 23.56
N ALA A 311 17.35 -10.69 23.38
CA ALA A 311 16.96 -9.78 24.45
C ALA A 311 15.43 -9.65 24.50
N GLU A 312 14.83 -10.13 25.58
CA GLU A 312 13.38 -10.09 25.80
C GLU A 312 13.08 -9.74 27.27
N LEU A 313 11.95 -9.07 27.54
CA LEU A 313 11.54 -8.72 28.91
C LEU A 313 11.28 -9.96 29.78
N ASP A 314 10.72 -11.03 29.20
CA ASP A 314 10.41 -12.27 29.93
C ASP A 314 11.68 -12.94 30.43
N SER A 315 12.74 -12.94 29.61
CA SER A 315 14.08 -13.42 30.02
C SER A 315 14.61 -12.64 31.22
N LEU A 316 14.35 -11.34 31.28
CA LEU A 316 14.72 -10.47 32.39
C LEU A 316 13.91 -10.74 33.67
N ALA A 317 12.61 -10.98 33.53
CA ALA A 317 11.73 -11.28 34.65
C ALA A 317 12.10 -12.58 35.37
N VAL A 318 12.63 -13.55 34.62
CA VAL A 318 13.05 -14.86 35.15
C VAL A 318 14.51 -14.84 35.64
N ARG A 319 15.40 -14.08 34.98
CA ARG A 319 16.84 -14.05 35.28
C ARG A 319 17.33 -12.61 35.37
N ASP A 320 17.46 -12.07 36.59
CA ASP A 320 18.07 -10.77 36.82
C ASP A 320 19.38 -10.92 37.63
N PRO A 321 20.57 -10.64 37.05
CA PRO A 321 20.78 -10.08 35.71
C PRO A 321 20.74 -11.11 34.57
N PHE A 322 20.34 -10.66 33.39
CA PHE A 322 20.40 -11.42 32.14
C PHE A 322 21.51 -10.88 31.25
N VAL A 323 22.18 -11.76 30.51
CA VAL A 323 23.18 -11.39 29.50
C VAL A 323 22.71 -11.94 28.15
N PRO A 324 22.16 -11.09 27.26
CA PRO A 324 21.73 -11.50 25.93
C PRO A 324 22.88 -12.10 25.14
N THR A 325 22.58 -13.16 24.40
CA THR A 325 23.53 -13.79 23.46
C THR A 325 23.14 -13.48 22.03
N ASP A 326 24.11 -13.54 21.13
CA ASP A 326 23.89 -13.41 19.69
C ASP A 326 22.96 -14.50 19.16
N TYR A 327 21.96 -14.14 18.34
CA TYR A 327 21.30 -15.13 17.49
C TYR A 327 22.27 -15.60 16.41
N PRO A 328 22.58 -16.90 16.31
CA PRO A 328 23.60 -17.41 15.39
C PRO A 328 23.02 -17.57 13.98
N THR A 329 22.52 -16.50 13.38
CA THR A 329 21.80 -16.56 12.09
C THR A 329 22.71 -16.83 10.90
N ASN A 330 24.00 -16.49 10.99
CA ASN A 330 24.97 -16.54 9.88
C ASN A 330 24.57 -15.69 8.66
N LEU A 331 23.68 -14.71 8.82
CA LEU A 331 23.25 -13.78 7.77
C LEU A 331 24.18 -12.56 7.63
N GLU A 332 25.13 -12.39 8.55
CA GLU A 332 25.98 -11.21 8.64
C GLU A 332 26.83 -11.01 7.39
N ASP A 333 27.36 -12.10 6.81
CA ASP A 333 28.18 -12.05 5.60
C ASP A 333 27.36 -11.67 4.36
N LEU A 334 26.13 -12.17 4.26
CA LEU A 334 25.19 -11.87 3.20
C LEU A 334 24.76 -10.39 3.25
N LEU A 335 24.31 -9.91 4.41
CA LEU A 335 23.93 -8.50 4.59
C LEU A 335 25.13 -7.57 4.36
N PHE A 336 26.31 -7.94 4.86
CA PHE A 336 27.53 -7.15 4.66
C PHE A 336 27.86 -7.01 3.17
N LYS A 337 27.73 -8.12 2.41
CA LYS A 337 27.93 -8.12 0.95
C LYS A 337 26.92 -7.20 0.24
N TYR A 338 25.68 -7.13 0.74
CA TYR A 338 24.61 -6.29 0.19
C TYR A 338 24.65 -4.83 0.64
N GLY A 339 25.47 -4.50 1.64
CA GLY A 339 25.72 -3.12 2.04
C GLY A 339 25.12 -2.71 3.38
N ALA A 340 24.73 -3.66 4.24
CA ALA A 340 24.26 -3.40 5.60
C ALA A 340 24.98 -4.28 6.63
N ARG A 341 25.18 -3.78 7.85
CA ARG A 341 25.72 -4.56 8.98
C ARG A 341 24.91 -4.25 10.23
N VAL A 342 24.23 -5.26 10.77
CA VAL A 342 23.54 -5.16 12.06
C VAL A 342 24.56 -5.43 13.17
N GLU A 343 24.83 -4.43 13.99
CA GLU A 343 25.84 -4.49 15.05
C GLU A 343 25.40 -5.40 16.21
N PRO A 344 26.30 -6.15 16.85
CA PRO A 344 26.01 -6.92 18.06
C PRO A 344 25.92 -6.01 19.30
N ASN A 345 24.98 -5.06 19.26
CA ASN A 345 24.72 -4.10 20.30
C ASN A 345 23.21 -3.95 20.57
N LEU A 346 22.89 -3.37 21.71
CA LEU A 346 21.56 -2.84 22.01
C LEU A 346 21.62 -1.32 21.96
N VAL A 347 20.62 -0.72 21.32
CA VAL A 347 20.43 0.71 21.26
C VAL A 347 19.51 1.14 22.39
N LEU A 348 19.91 2.19 23.11
CA LEU A 348 19.15 2.82 24.17
C LEU A 348 18.81 4.25 23.77
N ASP A 349 17.63 4.72 24.14
CA ASP A 349 17.16 6.08 23.87
C ASP A 349 16.43 6.64 25.09
N LEU A 350 16.60 7.94 25.37
CA LEU A 350 15.78 8.63 26.37
C LEU A 350 14.34 8.82 25.87
N GLN A 351 14.12 8.85 24.56
CA GLN A 351 12.79 8.77 23.95
C GLN A 351 12.39 7.30 23.81
N CYS A 352 11.76 6.75 24.85
CA CYS A 352 11.41 5.34 24.93
C CYS A 352 9.99 5.10 25.45
N SER A 353 9.50 3.87 25.29
CA SER A 353 8.27 3.42 25.93
C SER A 353 8.52 3.04 27.40
N SER A 354 7.44 2.82 28.15
CA SER A 354 7.50 2.43 29.56
C SER A 354 7.03 0.99 29.75
N ILE A 355 7.59 0.31 30.75
CA ILE A 355 7.20 -1.05 31.14
C ILE A 355 6.55 -1.04 32.53
N PRO A 356 5.54 -1.91 32.77
CA PRO A 356 4.94 -2.05 34.09
C PRO A 356 5.87 -2.80 35.05
N GLN A 357 6.02 -2.29 36.27
CA GLN A 357 6.76 -2.95 37.36
C GLN A 357 5.94 -2.93 38.66
N VAL A 358 6.03 -4.01 39.43
CA VAL A 358 5.35 -4.12 40.74
C VAL A 358 6.23 -3.49 41.81
N ILE A 359 5.80 -2.36 42.37
CA ILE A 359 6.54 -1.60 43.40
C ILE A 359 6.13 -1.97 44.83
N GLY A 360 5.04 -2.70 44.99
CA GLY A 360 4.54 -3.10 46.31
C GLY A 360 3.21 -3.85 46.24
N MET A 361 2.69 -4.21 47.41
CA MET A 361 1.39 -4.86 47.57
C MET A 361 0.53 -4.00 48.50
N GLN A 362 -0.66 -3.62 48.07
CA GLN A 362 -1.64 -2.90 48.91
C GLN A 362 -2.93 -3.70 48.97
N GLY A 363 -3.31 -4.13 50.19
CA GLY A 363 -4.52 -4.92 50.40
C GLY A 363 -4.51 -6.26 49.66
N GLY A 364 -3.34 -6.84 49.39
CA GLY A 364 -3.19 -8.10 48.64
C GLY A 364 -3.16 -7.95 47.12
N ASN A 365 -3.33 -6.73 46.58
CA ASN A 365 -3.21 -6.45 45.15
C ASN A 365 -1.83 -5.83 44.83
N PRO A 366 -1.18 -6.21 43.72
CA PRO A 366 0.07 -5.59 43.29
C PRO A 366 -0.18 -4.13 42.86
N GLN A 367 0.65 -3.21 43.37
CA GLN A 367 0.72 -1.85 42.88
C GLN A 367 1.71 -1.80 41.71
N ILE A 368 1.19 -1.45 40.54
CA ILE A 368 1.96 -1.38 39.29
C ILE A 368 2.22 0.08 38.93
N GLU A 369 3.48 0.41 38.66
CA GLU A 369 3.90 1.70 38.14
C GLU A 369 4.64 1.51 36.81
N LEU A 370 4.56 2.51 35.92
CA LEU A 370 5.21 2.48 34.61
C LEU A 370 6.56 3.17 34.69
N PHE A 371 7.64 2.45 34.36
CA PHE A 371 8.99 2.99 34.33
C PHE A 371 9.52 3.09 32.89
N PRO A 372 10.22 4.18 32.53
CA PRO A 372 10.81 4.32 31.20
C PRO A 372 11.84 3.21 30.96
N TRP A 373 11.69 2.49 29.85
CA TRP A 373 12.57 1.39 29.50
C TRP A 373 13.40 1.76 28.27
N PHE A 374 14.61 2.26 28.51
CA PHE A 374 15.46 2.85 27.46
C PHE A 374 15.81 1.90 26.32
N TYR A 375 15.74 0.58 26.54
CA TYR A 375 15.94 -0.44 25.50
C TYR A 375 14.74 -0.59 24.56
N HIS A 376 13.64 0.14 24.78
CA HIS A 376 12.53 0.24 23.83
C HIS A 376 12.41 1.66 23.24
N PRO A 377 13.31 2.06 22.32
CA PRO A 377 13.24 3.36 21.68
C PRO A 377 11.93 3.57 20.93
N VAL A 378 11.32 4.73 21.10
CA VAL A 378 10.16 5.16 20.33
C VAL A 378 10.66 6.11 19.25
N VAL A 379 10.82 5.62 18.03
CA VAL A 379 11.44 6.35 16.92
C VAL A 379 10.42 7.09 16.08
N THR A 380 10.76 8.31 15.67
CA THR A 380 9.97 9.08 14.71
C THR A 380 10.72 9.12 13.38
N PRO A 381 10.11 8.73 12.25
CA PRO A 381 10.76 8.83 10.96
C PRO A 381 11.15 10.28 10.64
N ARG A 382 12.39 10.47 10.20
CA ARG A 382 12.93 11.76 9.74
C ARG A 382 13.16 11.83 8.23
N SER A 383 12.98 10.70 7.54
CA SER A 383 13.18 10.59 6.11
C SER A 383 11.93 11.03 5.36
N ASP A 384 12.10 11.78 4.27
CA ASP A 384 11.01 12.14 3.35
C ASP A 384 10.60 10.97 2.42
N HIS A 385 11.21 9.80 2.61
CA HIS A 385 10.93 8.62 1.79
C HIS A 385 9.47 8.16 1.94
N PRO A 386 8.73 7.88 0.84
CA PRO A 386 7.31 7.53 0.89
C PRO A 386 6.95 6.34 1.79
N ILE A 387 7.89 5.43 2.06
CA ILE A 387 7.69 4.29 2.98
C ILE A 387 7.39 4.75 4.41
N VAL A 388 8.02 5.85 4.86
CA VAL A 388 7.93 6.30 6.25
C VAL A 388 7.36 7.70 6.41
N LYS A 389 7.15 8.41 5.31
CA LYS A 389 6.58 9.76 5.31
C LYS A 389 5.14 9.72 5.85
N GLY A 390 4.91 10.47 6.93
CA GLY A 390 3.59 10.57 7.56
C GLY A 390 3.23 9.41 8.48
N LEU A 391 4.16 8.48 8.76
CA LEU A 391 3.97 7.52 9.84
C LEU A 391 4.13 8.22 11.20
N ASP A 392 3.33 7.77 12.16
CA ASP A 392 3.46 8.16 13.56
C ASP A 392 4.71 7.51 14.20
N GLN A 393 4.90 7.72 15.50
CA GLN A 393 5.98 7.12 16.27
C GLN A 393 5.89 5.58 16.25
N ILE A 394 7.05 4.93 16.08
CA ILE A 394 7.19 3.48 16.04
C ILE A 394 7.95 3.04 17.27
N ASN A 395 7.35 2.18 18.09
CA ASN A 395 8.02 1.59 19.23
C ASN A 395 8.85 0.38 18.77
N LEU A 396 10.14 0.37 19.09
CA LEU A 396 11.05 -0.73 18.82
C LEU A 396 11.41 -1.46 20.11
N PHE A 397 11.70 -2.75 20.05
CA PHE A 397 12.02 -3.60 21.18
C PHE A 397 13.44 -4.14 21.03
N PHE A 398 14.36 -3.68 21.90
CA PHE A 398 15.76 -4.09 21.91
C PHE A 398 16.50 -3.97 20.55
N PRO A 399 16.33 -2.88 19.78
CA PRO A 399 16.92 -2.78 18.44
C PRO A 399 18.44 -2.66 18.47
N SER A 400 19.09 -3.05 17.38
CA SER A 400 20.53 -2.88 17.15
C SER A 400 20.84 -1.77 16.14
N ARG A 401 22.05 -1.21 16.19
CA ARG A 401 22.48 -0.24 15.17
C ARG A 401 22.73 -0.93 13.83
N ILE A 402 22.32 -0.28 12.74
CA ILE A 402 22.65 -0.70 11.37
C ILE A 402 23.70 0.25 10.78
N ASP A 403 24.85 -0.30 10.40
CA ASP A 403 25.86 0.41 9.61
C ASP A 403 25.64 0.18 8.12
N THR A 404 25.87 1.21 7.30
CA THR A 404 25.88 1.09 5.84
C THR A 404 27.29 0.77 5.33
N ILE A 405 27.40 -0.20 4.42
CA ILE A 405 28.66 -0.72 3.92
C ILE A 405 28.79 -0.42 2.42
N ARG A 406 29.98 -0.01 1.99
CA ARG A 406 30.25 0.18 0.56
C ARG A 406 30.22 -1.17 -0.16
N THR A 407 29.48 -1.22 -1.26
CA THR A 407 29.31 -2.40 -2.11
C THR A 407 30.18 -2.32 -3.36
N LYS A 408 30.44 -3.46 -4.01
CA LYS A 408 31.15 -3.54 -5.30
C LYS A 408 30.34 -2.88 -6.42
N THR A 409 29.04 -3.08 -6.41
CA THR A 409 28.05 -2.48 -7.33
C THR A 409 27.39 -1.27 -6.68
N GLU A 410 26.67 -0.48 -7.47
CA GLU A 410 25.95 0.70 -6.99
C GLU A 410 24.66 0.28 -6.27
N VAL A 411 24.71 0.33 -4.94
CA VAL A 411 23.55 0.15 -4.04
C VAL A 411 23.35 1.45 -3.27
N ALA A 412 22.25 2.15 -3.53
CA ALA A 412 21.80 3.29 -2.75
C ALA A 412 21.40 2.81 -1.34
N LYS A 413 21.76 3.59 -0.31
CA LYS A 413 21.38 3.33 1.08
C LYS A 413 20.59 4.51 1.62
N THR A 414 19.31 4.28 1.88
CA THR A 414 18.41 5.29 2.44
C THR A 414 18.09 4.89 3.87
N ILE A 415 18.49 5.72 4.84
CA ILE A 415 18.13 5.51 6.23
C ILE A 415 16.66 5.91 6.39
N LEU A 416 15.82 4.97 6.85
CA LEU A 416 14.39 5.18 7.03
C LEU A 416 14.05 5.56 8.47
N LEU A 417 14.63 4.85 9.44
CA LEU A 417 14.41 5.07 10.87
C LEU A 417 15.73 5.28 11.60
N THR A 418 15.71 6.23 12.53
CA THR A 418 16.82 6.56 13.43
C THR A 418 16.30 6.81 14.84
N THR A 419 17.12 6.55 15.86
CA THR A 419 16.86 7.02 17.22
C THR A 419 16.82 8.55 17.34
N SER A 420 16.51 9.06 18.53
CA SER A 420 16.59 10.47 18.88
C SER A 420 18.04 10.99 18.90
N GLU A 421 18.22 12.28 19.18
CA GLU A 421 19.55 12.85 19.42
C GLU A 421 20.16 12.39 20.77
N TYR A 422 19.32 11.89 21.68
CA TYR A 422 19.68 11.45 23.03
C TYR A 422 19.76 9.92 23.12
N SER A 423 20.54 9.31 22.23
CA SER A 423 20.69 7.86 22.21
C SER A 423 22.10 7.39 22.60
N ARG A 424 22.20 6.11 22.93
CA ARG A 424 23.41 5.40 23.36
C ARG A 424 23.39 3.98 22.79
N GLU A 425 24.54 3.35 22.69
CA GLU A 425 24.67 1.94 22.33
C GLU A 425 25.48 1.17 23.37
N GLN A 426 25.17 -0.12 23.54
CA GLN A 426 25.90 -1.04 24.41
C GLN A 426 26.19 -2.34 23.65
N TYR A 427 27.47 -2.65 23.48
CA TYR A 427 27.92 -3.86 22.78
C TYR A 427 27.87 -5.09 23.68
N SER A 428 27.57 -6.24 23.08
CA SER A 428 27.65 -7.54 23.76
C SER A 428 29.10 -7.86 24.18
N PRO A 429 29.35 -8.46 25.37
CA PRO A 429 28.36 -8.85 26.37
C PRO A 429 27.83 -7.64 27.17
N VAL A 430 26.51 -7.55 27.27
CA VAL A 430 25.81 -6.51 28.04
C VAL A 430 24.98 -7.15 29.15
N ARG A 431 24.96 -6.53 30.33
CA ARG A 431 24.16 -6.98 31.47
C ARG A 431 22.84 -6.21 31.51
N LEU A 432 21.75 -6.87 31.16
CA LEU A 432 20.40 -6.34 31.32
C LEU A 432 19.89 -6.62 32.74
N THR A 433 19.31 -5.60 33.36
CA THR A 433 18.80 -5.65 34.74
C THR A 433 17.75 -4.56 34.95
N PHE A 434 16.79 -4.79 35.85
CA PHE A 434 15.84 -3.75 36.25
C PHE A 434 16.46 -2.70 37.20
N ASP A 435 17.69 -2.91 37.68
CA ASP A 435 18.41 -1.91 38.48
C ASP A 435 18.59 -0.57 37.75
N ILE A 436 18.58 -0.57 36.40
CA ILE A 436 18.62 0.66 35.59
C ILE A 436 17.43 1.59 35.85
N LEU A 437 16.32 1.05 36.35
CA LEU A 437 15.10 1.82 36.67
C LEU A 437 15.17 2.55 38.01
N ARG A 438 16.15 2.18 38.88
CA ARG A 438 16.27 2.76 40.23
C ARG A 438 16.93 4.14 40.24
N TYR A 439 17.61 4.49 39.16
CA TYR A 439 18.41 5.72 39.06
C TYR A 439 18.01 6.49 37.81
N GLU A 440 18.02 7.82 37.90
CA GLU A 440 17.85 8.65 36.72
C GLU A 440 19.02 8.42 35.74
N PRO A 441 18.74 8.31 34.43
CA PRO A 441 19.78 8.11 33.44
C PRO A 441 20.70 9.33 33.39
N ASP A 442 22.01 9.11 33.42
CA ASP A 442 22.99 10.18 33.21
C ASP A 442 22.93 10.66 31.75
N PRO A 443 22.42 11.87 31.45
CA PRO A 443 22.28 12.35 30.08
C PRO A 443 23.63 12.48 29.36
N ALA A 444 24.74 12.59 30.11
CA ALA A 444 26.08 12.64 29.54
C ALA A 444 26.52 11.31 28.91
N GLN A 445 25.78 10.22 29.10
CA GLN A 445 26.04 8.92 28.47
C GLN A 445 25.28 8.74 27.14
N PHE A 446 24.28 9.58 26.86
CA PHE A 446 23.43 9.54 25.66
C PHE A 446 23.91 10.53 24.61
N LYS A 447 25.12 10.30 24.09
CA LYS A 447 25.85 11.22 23.18
C LYS A 447 25.95 10.71 21.74
N LYS A 448 25.15 9.72 21.36
CA LYS A 448 25.13 9.14 20.02
C LYS A 448 23.84 9.56 19.33
N PRO A 449 23.80 10.64 18.55
CA PRO A 449 22.57 11.06 17.91
C PRO A 449 22.24 10.17 16.69
N PHE A 450 20.95 9.94 16.47
CA PHE A 450 20.40 9.44 15.20
C PHE A 450 21.00 8.11 14.72
N LEU A 451 21.14 7.14 15.62
CA LEU A 451 21.61 5.80 15.29
C LEU A 451 20.61 5.14 14.31
N PRO A 452 21.06 4.68 13.13
CA PRO A 452 20.17 4.02 12.17
C PRO A 452 19.69 2.66 12.69
N VAL A 453 18.39 2.41 12.55
CA VAL A 453 17.71 1.16 12.97
C VAL A 453 16.84 0.57 11.86
N ALA A 454 16.63 1.31 10.76
CA ALA A 454 16.08 0.76 9.52
C ALA A 454 16.74 1.39 8.29
N VAL A 455 17.18 0.55 7.35
CA VAL A 455 17.89 0.98 6.13
C VAL A 455 17.29 0.28 4.90
N LEU A 456 16.86 1.09 3.94
CA LEU A 456 16.47 0.64 2.59
C LEU A 456 17.71 0.61 1.69
N LEU A 457 17.92 -0.52 1.02
CA LEU A 457 18.97 -0.76 0.05
C LEU A 457 18.34 -0.95 -1.33
N GLU A 458 18.75 -0.18 -2.33
CA GLU A 458 18.19 -0.25 -3.69
C GLU A 458 19.28 -0.16 -4.75
N GLY A 459 19.14 -0.92 -5.84
CA GLY A 459 20.08 -0.93 -6.95
C GLY A 459 20.44 -2.34 -7.39
N GLN A 460 21.69 -2.53 -7.84
CA GLN A 460 22.22 -3.82 -8.24
C GLN A 460 23.08 -4.40 -7.13
N PHE A 461 22.84 -5.63 -6.72
CA PHE A 461 23.55 -6.29 -5.63
C PHE A 461 24.60 -7.26 -6.18
N PRO A 462 25.80 -7.34 -5.57
CA PRO A 462 26.80 -8.33 -5.95
C PRO A 462 26.53 -9.66 -5.22
N SER A 463 26.57 -10.78 -5.92
CA SER A 463 26.39 -12.11 -5.32
C SER A 463 27.47 -12.41 -4.28
N LEU A 464 27.07 -12.93 -3.11
CA LEU A 464 27.97 -13.46 -2.08
C LEU A 464 28.83 -14.63 -2.62
N TYR A 465 28.29 -15.36 -3.59
CA TYR A 465 28.88 -16.56 -4.17
C TYR A 465 29.71 -16.29 -5.42
N GLU A 466 29.91 -15.02 -5.78
CA GLU A 466 30.80 -14.65 -6.87
C GLU A 466 32.19 -15.29 -6.68
N ASN A 467 32.66 -16.05 -7.67
CA ASN A 467 33.91 -16.83 -7.64
C ASN A 467 33.95 -17.96 -6.59
N ARG A 468 32.80 -18.39 -6.06
CA ARG A 468 32.68 -19.51 -5.10
C ARG A 468 31.86 -20.70 -5.63
N VAL A 469 31.27 -20.58 -6.82
CA VAL A 469 30.50 -21.64 -7.47
C VAL A 469 31.42 -22.49 -8.36
N THR A 470 31.41 -23.81 -8.18
CA THR A 470 32.21 -24.75 -8.98
C THR A 470 31.52 -25.09 -10.30
N ASP A 471 32.28 -25.61 -11.27
CA ASP A 471 31.73 -26.06 -12.55
C ASP A 471 30.66 -27.15 -12.38
N GLU A 472 30.86 -28.07 -11.43
CA GLU A 472 29.89 -29.11 -11.06
C GLU A 472 28.57 -28.52 -10.54
N MET A 473 28.64 -27.47 -9.71
CA MET A 473 27.45 -26.77 -9.24
C MET A 473 26.73 -26.06 -10.39
N LEU A 474 27.47 -25.42 -11.30
CA LEU A 474 26.89 -24.77 -12.48
C LEU A 474 26.18 -25.77 -13.39
N GLU A 475 26.77 -26.96 -13.61
CA GLU A 475 26.11 -28.04 -14.34
C GLU A 475 24.83 -28.50 -13.65
N GLY A 476 24.85 -28.68 -12.33
CA GLY A 476 23.67 -29.02 -11.54
C GLY A 476 22.56 -27.98 -11.66
N LEU A 477 22.89 -26.69 -11.62
CA LEU A 477 21.93 -25.60 -11.82
C LEU A 477 21.32 -25.63 -13.23
N ARG A 478 22.14 -25.85 -14.26
CA ARG A 478 21.66 -25.95 -15.65
C ARG A 478 20.69 -27.12 -15.84
N GLN A 479 20.93 -28.27 -15.22
CA GLN A 479 20.01 -29.42 -15.25
C GLN A 479 18.65 -29.10 -14.61
N LEU A 480 18.64 -28.20 -13.63
CA LEU A 480 17.43 -27.73 -12.96
C LEU A 480 16.78 -26.53 -13.67
N GLY A 481 17.32 -26.10 -14.83
CA GLY A 481 16.84 -24.92 -15.55
C GLY A 481 17.11 -23.60 -14.84
N MET A 482 18.06 -23.58 -13.89
CA MET A 482 18.45 -22.39 -13.16
C MET A 482 19.68 -21.74 -13.78
N GLU A 483 19.64 -20.42 -13.94
CA GLU A 483 20.78 -19.62 -14.36
C GLU A 483 21.44 -18.98 -13.12
N TYR A 484 22.75 -19.19 -12.98
CA TYR A 484 23.53 -18.53 -11.94
C TYR A 484 23.87 -17.10 -12.37
N LYS A 485 23.56 -16.13 -11.50
CA LYS A 485 23.86 -14.71 -11.70
C LYS A 485 24.83 -14.21 -10.63
N THR A 486 25.80 -13.40 -11.03
CA THR A 486 26.80 -12.79 -10.14
C THR A 486 26.45 -11.36 -9.73
N VAL A 487 25.54 -10.72 -10.45
CA VAL A 487 25.02 -9.37 -10.18
C VAL A 487 23.51 -9.42 -10.38
N SER A 488 22.77 -8.72 -9.52
CA SER A 488 21.33 -8.71 -9.59
C SER A 488 20.78 -7.81 -10.69
N GLU A 489 19.57 -8.15 -11.16
CA GLU A 489 18.67 -7.14 -11.72
C GLU A 489 18.43 -6.01 -10.69
N PRO A 490 18.09 -4.78 -11.11
CA PRO A 490 17.72 -3.71 -10.18
C PRO A 490 16.59 -4.16 -9.24
N THR A 491 16.86 -4.15 -7.93
CA THR A 491 15.90 -4.55 -6.91
C THR A 491 16.14 -3.78 -5.61
N GLY A 492 15.41 -4.13 -4.56
CA GLY A 492 15.57 -3.52 -3.24
C GLY A 492 15.35 -4.50 -2.11
N MET A 493 15.89 -4.14 -0.95
CA MET A 493 15.65 -4.84 0.31
C MET A 493 15.61 -3.84 1.46
N LEU A 494 14.81 -4.13 2.48
CA LEU A 494 14.71 -3.32 3.69
C LEU A 494 15.25 -4.14 4.85
N VAL A 495 16.18 -3.56 5.63
CA VAL A 495 16.69 -4.15 6.86
C VAL A 495 16.19 -3.32 8.03
N VAL A 496 15.45 -3.95 8.94
CA VAL A 496 15.01 -3.38 10.21
C VAL A 496 15.60 -4.24 11.33
N SER A 497 16.24 -3.58 12.30
CA SER A 497 16.95 -4.23 13.40
C SER A 497 16.04 -4.63 14.56
N ASP A 498 14.77 -4.91 14.27
CA ASP A 498 13.76 -5.32 15.23
C ASP A 498 12.74 -6.24 14.52
N GLY A 499 12.76 -7.50 14.93
CA GLY A 499 11.87 -8.57 14.48
C GLY A 499 10.46 -8.47 15.05
N ASP A 500 10.29 -7.83 16.22
CA ASP A 500 9.01 -7.73 16.94
C ASP A 500 8.03 -6.78 16.26
N ILE A 501 8.48 -5.94 15.33
CA ILE A 501 7.58 -5.14 14.47
C ILE A 501 6.60 -6.02 13.69
N ALA A 502 6.97 -7.25 13.33
CA ALA A 502 6.08 -8.20 12.67
C ALA A 502 5.23 -9.04 13.63
N ALA A 503 5.49 -8.95 14.93
CA ALA A 503 4.81 -9.74 15.95
C ALA A 503 3.51 -9.07 16.40
N ASN A 504 2.45 -9.85 16.58
CA ASN A 504 1.28 -9.45 17.34
C ASN A 504 1.39 -9.95 18.79
N PHE A 505 0.75 -9.23 19.70
CA PHE A 505 0.61 -9.67 21.09
C PHE A 505 -0.19 -10.97 21.14
N ILE A 506 0.47 -12.08 21.48
CA ILE A 506 -0.20 -13.34 21.83
C ILE A 506 -0.25 -13.43 23.35
N THR A 507 -1.43 -13.25 23.92
CA THR A 507 -1.70 -13.77 25.27
C THR A 507 -2.08 -15.23 25.12
N ASN A 508 -1.19 -16.16 25.52
CA ASN A 508 -1.62 -17.54 25.69
C ASN A 508 -2.73 -17.58 26.77
N PRO A 509 -3.87 -18.24 26.49
CA PRO A 509 -4.98 -18.33 27.42
C PRO A 509 -4.65 -19.11 28.69
#